data_AF-A0AAV9B9E8-F1
#
_entry.id   AF-A0AAV9B9E8-F1
#
_cell.length_a   1.000
_cell.length_b   1.000
_cell.length_c   1.000
_cell.angle_alpha   90.00
_cell.angle_beta   90.00
_cell.angle_gamma   90.00
#
_symmetry.space_group_name_H-M   'P 1'
#
loop_
_entity.id
_entity.type
_entity.pdbx_description
1 polymer ?
#
loop_
_entity_poly.entity_id
_entity_poly.type
_entity_poly.pdbx_seq_one_letter_code
_entity_poly.pdbx_strand_id
1 'polypeptide(L)'
;MRPLFSTQIQRHESIIAKNKTLSDLLSSAGDAFPGSDYRPPDHKNWMSGLDPGRLRVDQIVWPGTHNSATDEIGIRFISRPFARCQSLSIYEQLVAGVRALDVRVQEGRRVCHGALATYGVDVVMADVKRFLSETESEVVLLEMRTEFGHGDPPGEYLVDQLGEFLIHQDDRVFQKTLADLLLRRVMCVWKPMKSPSPKRGNPLWVAEHLRDDWIDTDLPWTKFESNMRHMGRQEPVSARKYSYRVENTVTPQTDYPVWSVWQVTERIHGYARLFMAQAVARGFGDRLGGGGKK
;
A
#
# COMPACT_ATOMS: atom_id res chain seq x y z
N MET A 1 -21.28 36.56 5.67
CA MET A 1 -20.18 35.71 6.19
C MET A 1 -20.77 34.66 7.11
N ARG A 2 -20.74 33.37 6.77
CA ARG A 2 -20.97 32.32 7.76
C ARG A 2 -19.77 32.31 8.71
N PRO A 3 -19.94 32.33 10.05
CA PRO A 3 -18.81 32.36 10.95
C PRO A 3 -18.01 31.05 10.84
N LEU A 4 -16.68 31.14 10.73
CA LEU A 4 -15.75 29.99 10.63
C LEU A 4 -16.00 28.89 11.70
N PHE A 5 -16.52 29.28 12.86
CA PHE A 5 -16.92 28.36 13.93
C PHE A 5 -18.10 27.45 13.55
N SER A 6 -19.10 27.94 12.83
CA SER A 6 -20.24 27.10 12.43
C SER A 6 -19.85 26.08 11.36
N THR A 7 -18.89 26.41 10.50
CA THR A 7 -18.35 25.47 9.50
C THR A 7 -17.50 24.37 10.14
N GLN A 8 -16.73 24.68 11.19
CA GLN A 8 -15.94 23.67 11.91
C GLN A 8 -16.82 22.71 12.72
N ILE A 9 -17.88 23.20 13.36
CA ILE A 9 -18.86 22.34 14.06
C ILE A 9 -19.55 21.40 13.07
N GLN A 10 -20.06 21.92 11.96
CA GLN A 10 -20.67 21.10 10.89
C GLN A 10 -19.69 20.05 10.34
N ARG A 11 -18.40 20.40 10.21
CA ARG A 11 -17.36 19.46 9.79
C ARG A 11 -17.14 18.35 10.81
N HIS A 12 -17.06 18.70 12.09
CA HIS A 12 -16.93 17.74 13.18
C HIS A 12 -18.11 16.78 13.25
N GLU A 13 -19.35 17.30 13.16
CA GLU A 13 -20.58 16.51 13.09
C GLU A 13 -20.57 15.54 11.89
N SER A 14 -20.12 16.02 10.73
CA SER A 14 -19.98 15.18 9.53
C SER A 14 -18.97 14.04 9.75
N ILE A 15 -17.82 14.31 10.36
CA ILE A 15 -16.82 13.27 10.70
C ILE A 15 -17.42 12.23 11.64
N ILE A 16 -18.12 12.65 12.70
CA ILE A 16 -18.80 11.76 13.65
C ILE A 16 -19.84 10.90 12.92
N ALA A 17 -20.70 11.52 12.10
CA ALA A 17 -21.73 10.81 11.36
C ALA A 17 -21.14 9.77 10.40
N LYS A 18 -20.08 10.13 9.68
CA LYS A 18 -19.37 9.23 8.73
C LYS A 18 -18.65 8.09 9.45
N ASN A 19 -18.05 8.35 10.63
CA ASN A 19 -17.51 7.31 11.51
C ASN A 19 -18.60 6.34 11.96
N LYS A 20 -19.73 6.88 12.41
CA LYS A 20 -20.88 6.10 12.86
C LYS A 20 -21.42 5.20 11.76
N THR A 21 -21.53 5.70 10.52
CA THR A 21 -21.95 4.89 9.37
C THR A 21 -21.08 3.64 9.18
N LEU A 22 -19.75 3.77 9.26
CA LEU A 22 -18.85 2.62 9.14
C LEU A 22 -18.95 1.66 10.32
N SER A 23 -19.06 2.19 11.55
CA SER A 23 -19.23 1.36 12.74
C SER A 23 -20.55 0.59 12.73
N ASP A 24 -21.64 1.23 12.32
CA ASP A 24 -22.96 0.63 12.19
C ASP A 24 -22.95 -0.43 11.06
N LEU A 25 -22.25 -0.17 9.95
CA LEU A 25 -22.05 -1.16 8.87
C LEU A 25 -21.24 -2.37 9.34
N LEU A 26 -20.14 -2.16 10.09
CA LEU A 26 -19.35 -3.25 10.67
C LEU A 26 -20.22 -4.11 11.60
N SER A 27 -21.02 -3.47 12.45
CA SER A 27 -21.87 -4.15 13.43
C SER A 27 -22.99 -4.95 12.77
N SER A 28 -23.54 -4.47 11.65
CA SER A 28 -24.68 -5.10 10.97
C SER A 28 -24.27 -6.15 9.93
N ALA A 29 -23.19 -5.92 9.18
CA ALA A 29 -22.75 -6.80 8.09
C ALA A 29 -21.60 -7.73 8.47
N GLY A 30 -20.84 -7.40 9.52
CA GLY A 30 -19.63 -8.11 9.91
C GLY A 30 -18.44 -7.89 8.96
N ASP A 31 -17.31 -8.51 9.29
CA ASP A 31 -16.05 -8.41 8.55
C ASP A 31 -15.55 -9.76 8.01
N ALA A 32 -16.43 -10.77 8.02
CA ALA A 32 -16.13 -12.10 7.54
C ALA A 32 -16.24 -12.19 6.01
N PHE A 33 -15.27 -12.85 5.40
CA PHE A 33 -15.23 -13.19 3.98
C PHE A 33 -14.55 -14.56 3.80
N PRO A 34 -14.67 -15.22 2.63
CA PRO A 34 -14.01 -16.50 2.38
C PRO A 34 -12.51 -16.44 2.68
N GLY A 35 -12.01 -17.34 3.53
CA GLY A 35 -10.61 -17.40 3.96
C GLY A 35 -10.22 -16.39 5.05
N SER A 36 -11.15 -15.56 5.52
CA SER A 36 -10.88 -14.54 6.55
C SER A 36 -10.61 -15.09 7.96
N ASP A 37 -10.78 -16.40 8.15
CA ASP A 37 -10.48 -17.20 9.34
C ASP A 37 -9.03 -17.69 9.37
N TYR A 38 -8.35 -17.74 8.23
CA TYR A 38 -6.94 -18.11 8.18
C TYR A 38 -6.08 -17.11 8.95
N ARG A 39 -5.21 -17.63 9.82
CA ARG A 39 -4.22 -16.87 10.58
C ARG A 39 -2.87 -17.56 10.38
N PRO A 40 -1.91 -16.92 9.68
CA PRO A 40 -0.60 -17.53 9.51
C PRO A 40 0.08 -17.65 10.89
N PRO A 41 0.62 -18.82 11.26
CA PRO A 41 1.33 -18.99 12.54
C PRO A 41 2.65 -18.22 12.58
N ASP A 42 3.21 -17.92 11.41
CA ASP A 42 4.40 -17.10 11.23
C ASP A 42 4.10 -15.98 10.23
N HIS A 43 3.97 -14.76 10.73
CA HIS A 43 3.73 -13.58 9.89
C HIS A 43 4.95 -13.21 9.04
N LYS A 44 6.16 -13.60 9.44
CA LYS A 44 7.37 -13.32 8.67
C LYS A 44 7.45 -14.20 7.43
N ASN A 45 6.94 -15.43 7.49
CA ASN A 45 6.99 -16.42 6.41
C ASN A 45 5.60 -16.86 5.92
N TRP A 46 4.61 -15.95 5.92
CA TRP A 46 3.23 -16.34 5.67
C TRP A 46 2.97 -16.88 4.25
N MET A 47 3.74 -16.45 3.23
CA MET A 47 3.56 -16.96 1.87
C MET A 47 4.01 -18.42 1.74
N SER A 48 4.99 -18.86 2.53
CA SER A 48 5.40 -20.29 2.58
C SER A 48 4.25 -21.22 2.99
N GLY A 49 3.33 -20.73 3.83
CA GLY A 49 2.16 -21.47 4.31
C GLY A 49 0.99 -21.56 3.32
N LEU A 50 1.11 -20.96 2.13
CA LEU A 50 0.04 -20.87 1.13
C LEU A 50 0.27 -21.74 -0.12
N ASP A 51 1.11 -22.77 -0.01
CA ASP A 51 1.50 -23.63 -1.12
C ASP A 51 2.05 -22.83 -2.33
N PRO A 52 3.32 -22.35 -2.23
CA PRO A 52 3.94 -21.54 -3.28
C PRO A 52 3.93 -22.20 -4.67
N GLY A 53 3.83 -23.52 -4.76
CA GLY A 53 3.76 -24.27 -6.02
C GLY A 53 2.41 -24.19 -6.73
N ARG A 54 1.36 -23.69 -6.05
CA ARG A 54 0.01 -23.55 -6.62
C ARG A 54 -0.48 -22.11 -6.61
N LEU A 55 -0.08 -21.32 -5.62
CA LEU A 55 -0.52 -19.95 -5.47
C LEU A 55 0.06 -19.08 -6.59
N ARG A 56 -0.82 -18.54 -7.45
CA ARG A 56 -0.41 -17.59 -8.48
C ARG A 56 -0.36 -16.16 -7.94
N VAL A 57 0.48 -15.35 -8.57
CA VAL A 57 0.67 -13.92 -8.22
C VAL A 57 -0.65 -13.13 -8.31
N ASP A 58 -1.49 -13.40 -9.31
CA ASP A 58 -2.80 -12.75 -9.48
C ASP A 58 -3.85 -13.13 -8.41
N GLN A 59 -3.55 -14.14 -7.58
CA GLN A 59 -4.43 -14.58 -6.50
C GLN A 59 -4.12 -13.91 -5.16
N ILE A 60 -3.01 -13.20 -5.07
CA ILE A 60 -2.52 -12.64 -3.81
C ILE A 60 -3.18 -11.28 -3.54
N VAL A 61 -3.79 -11.16 -2.37
CA VAL A 61 -4.13 -9.87 -1.78
C VAL A 61 -2.94 -9.41 -0.95
N TRP A 62 -2.22 -8.40 -1.42
CA TRP A 62 -0.97 -7.94 -0.82
C TRP A 62 -1.23 -7.02 0.38
N PRO A 63 -0.83 -7.39 1.61
CA PRO A 63 -0.83 -6.45 2.73
C PRO A 63 0.22 -5.38 2.46
N GLY A 64 -0.18 -4.10 2.51
CA GLY A 64 0.69 -2.99 2.15
C GLY A 64 0.63 -1.82 3.13
N THR A 65 1.68 -1.01 3.12
CA THR A 65 1.76 0.22 3.90
C THR A 65 1.96 1.43 3.00
N HIS A 66 1.28 2.52 3.32
CA HIS A 66 1.41 3.81 2.66
C HIS A 66 2.58 4.58 3.27
N ASN A 67 3.40 5.23 2.44
CA ASN A 67 4.58 5.97 2.90
C ASN A 67 5.41 5.16 3.91
N SER A 68 5.78 3.94 3.52
CA SER A 68 6.30 2.88 4.38
C SER A 68 7.49 3.33 5.23
N ALA A 69 8.38 4.14 4.68
CA ALA A 69 9.64 4.55 5.33
C ALA A 69 9.55 5.91 6.08
N THR A 70 8.39 6.23 6.68
CA THR A 70 8.18 7.50 7.39
C THR A 70 8.28 7.41 8.92
N ASP A 71 8.72 6.28 9.47
CA ASP A 71 8.85 6.01 10.91
C ASP A 71 9.66 7.06 11.68
N GLU A 72 10.75 7.54 11.08
CA GLU A 72 11.62 8.57 11.66
C GLU A 72 11.43 9.98 11.04
N ILE A 73 10.42 10.19 10.20
CA ILE A 73 10.22 11.45 9.47
C ILE A 73 10.11 12.66 10.41
N GLY A 74 10.74 13.77 10.02
CA GLY A 74 10.63 15.05 10.72
C GLY A 74 11.13 15.04 12.18
N ILE A 75 10.90 16.16 12.86
CA ILE A 75 11.31 16.37 14.25
C ILE A 75 10.19 15.87 15.18
N ARG A 76 10.57 15.05 16.17
CA ARG A 76 9.64 14.49 17.16
C ARG A 76 8.86 15.64 17.84
N PHE A 77 7.54 15.47 17.95
CA PHE A 77 6.59 16.44 18.52
C PHE A 77 6.42 17.78 17.77
N ILE A 78 7.18 18.05 16.71
CA ILE A 78 7.06 19.28 15.92
C ILE A 78 6.46 18.93 14.56
N SER A 79 7.25 18.38 13.63
CA SER A 79 6.80 18.10 12.27
C SER A 79 6.40 16.65 12.03
N ARG A 80 6.95 15.71 12.82
CA ARG A 80 6.65 14.27 12.72
C ARG A 80 5.15 13.93 12.81
N PRO A 81 4.35 14.53 13.72
CA PRO A 81 2.92 14.19 13.82
C PRO A 81 2.11 14.45 12.54
N PHE A 82 2.61 15.30 11.65
CA PHE A 82 1.94 15.73 10.41
C PHE A 82 2.39 14.96 9.15
N ALA A 83 3.38 14.08 9.27
CA ALA A 83 3.93 13.35 8.12
C ALA A 83 4.23 11.88 8.39
N ARG A 84 4.26 11.44 9.66
CA ARG A 84 4.53 10.05 9.99
C ARG A 84 3.31 9.18 9.68
N CYS A 85 3.43 8.31 8.69
CA CYS A 85 2.43 7.31 8.34
C CYS A 85 2.69 5.97 9.02
N GLN A 86 3.95 5.60 9.25
CA GLN A 86 4.34 4.35 9.89
C GLN A 86 5.07 4.56 11.21
N SER A 87 5.04 3.57 12.10
CA SER A 87 5.82 3.59 13.36
C SER A 87 6.90 2.52 13.41
N LEU A 88 6.81 1.53 12.53
CA LEU A 88 7.74 0.43 12.36
C LEU A 88 8.72 0.75 11.23
N SER A 89 9.96 0.30 11.36
CA SER A 89 10.93 0.27 10.25
C SER A 89 10.44 -0.62 9.09
N ILE A 90 11.11 -0.55 7.94
CA ILE A 90 10.77 -1.40 6.79
C ILE A 90 10.93 -2.87 7.14
N TYR A 91 12.03 -3.23 7.82
CA TYR A 91 12.25 -4.61 8.24
C TYR A 91 11.14 -5.10 9.20
N GLU A 92 10.76 -4.30 10.20
CA GLU A 92 9.69 -4.67 11.14
C GLU A 92 8.33 -4.80 10.46
N GLN A 93 8.02 -3.95 9.47
CA GLN A 93 6.81 -4.10 8.65
C GLN A 93 6.80 -5.42 7.89
N LEU A 94 7.92 -5.79 7.27
CA LEU A 94 8.06 -7.07 6.56
C LEU A 94 7.92 -8.26 7.52
N VAL A 95 8.51 -8.20 8.71
CA VAL A 95 8.32 -9.23 9.76
C VAL A 95 6.87 -9.32 10.22
N ALA A 96 6.15 -8.20 10.28
CA ALA A 96 4.73 -8.16 10.63
C ALA A 96 3.79 -8.69 9.54
N GLY A 97 4.31 -9.01 8.35
CA GLY A 97 3.55 -9.61 7.24
C GLY A 97 3.28 -8.68 6.06
N VAL A 98 3.76 -7.43 6.09
CA VAL A 98 3.65 -6.49 4.95
C VAL A 98 4.46 -7.02 3.77
N ARG A 99 3.90 -6.95 2.56
CA ARG A 99 4.58 -7.36 1.31
C ARG A 99 4.48 -6.32 0.19
N ALA A 100 3.71 -5.25 0.37
CA ALA A 100 3.67 -4.11 -0.53
C ALA A 100 4.14 -2.83 0.16
N LEU A 101 5.26 -2.26 -0.28
CA LEU A 101 5.87 -1.08 0.31
C LEU A 101 5.74 0.12 -0.65
N ASP A 102 5.28 1.26 -0.14
CA ASP A 102 5.25 2.56 -0.84
C ASP A 102 6.36 3.44 -0.27
N VAL A 103 7.47 3.56 -0.99
CA VAL A 103 8.62 4.36 -0.55
C VAL A 103 8.81 5.54 -1.48
N ARG A 104 8.86 6.72 -0.89
CA ARG A 104 8.93 7.99 -1.61
C ARG A 104 10.27 8.66 -1.40
N VAL A 105 10.87 9.11 -2.49
CA VAL A 105 12.25 9.60 -2.52
C VAL A 105 12.37 10.92 -3.27
N GLN A 106 13.47 11.63 -2.99
CA GLN A 106 13.89 12.85 -3.69
C GLN A 106 15.28 12.67 -4.33
N GLU A 107 15.72 13.65 -5.11
CA GLU A 107 16.93 13.60 -5.95
C GLU A 107 18.20 13.20 -5.18
N GLY A 108 18.29 13.57 -3.89
CA GLY A 108 19.39 13.23 -3.00
C GLY A 108 19.32 11.80 -2.42
N ARG A 109 18.44 10.93 -2.93
CA ARG A 109 18.23 9.55 -2.43
C ARG A 109 17.86 9.46 -0.95
N ARG A 110 17.17 10.50 -0.44
CA ARG A 110 16.56 10.45 0.89
C ARG A 110 15.09 10.09 0.77
N VAL A 111 14.58 9.35 1.74
CA VAL A 111 13.15 9.15 1.88
C VAL A 111 12.49 10.46 2.32
N CYS A 112 11.35 10.80 1.72
CA CYS A 112 10.63 12.04 2.01
C CYS A 112 9.11 11.89 1.98
N HIS A 113 8.43 12.88 2.55
CA HIS A 113 6.98 13.07 2.51
C HIS A 113 6.68 14.57 2.49
N GLY A 114 6.20 15.07 1.36
CA GLY A 114 6.16 16.49 1.04
C GLY A 114 7.55 17.13 1.21
N ALA A 115 7.63 18.21 1.98
CA ALA A 115 8.88 18.92 2.23
C ALA A 115 9.79 18.27 3.29
N LEU A 116 9.32 17.23 4.00
CA LEU A 116 10.10 16.59 5.06
C LEU A 116 10.89 15.42 4.50
N ALA A 117 12.13 15.26 4.96
CA ALA A 117 12.99 14.13 4.64
C ALA A 117 13.45 13.41 5.91
N THR A 118 13.76 12.12 5.78
CA THR A 118 14.35 11.28 6.82
C THR A 118 15.66 10.69 6.31
N TYR A 119 16.05 9.49 6.75
CA TYR A 119 17.24 8.75 6.35
C TYR A 119 17.35 8.48 4.83
N GLY A 120 18.53 8.04 4.42
CA GLY A 120 18.82 7.62 3.05
C GLY A 120 18.09 6.34 2.66
N VAL A 121 17.70 6.21 1.39
CA VAL A 121 17.01 5.02 0.86
C VAL A 121 17.86 3.74 1.00
N ASP A 122 19.17 3.85 1.20
CA ASP A 122 20.06 2.72 1.50
C ASP A 122 19.59 1.92 2.73
N VAL A 123 18.97 2.57 3.72
CA VAL A 123 18.40 1.90 4.90
C VAL A 123 17.23 0.99 4.49
N VAL A 124 16.35 1.47 3.60
CA VAL A 124 15.25 0.67 3.04
C VAL A 124 15.80 -0.53 2.27
N MET A 125 16.85 -0.32 1.46
CA MET A 125 17.46 -1.40 0.68
C MET A 125 18.11 -2.45 1.59
N ALA A 126 18.77 -2.03 2.66
CA ALA A 126 19.36 -2.92 3.66
C ALA A 126 18.29 -3.75 4.38
N ASP A 127 17.17 -3.13 4.78
CA ASP A 127 16.06 -3.81 5.45
C ASP A 127 15.39 -4.86 4.54
N VAL A 128 15.14 -4.53 3.28
CA VAL A 128 14.59 -5.47 2.29
C VAL A 128 15.56 -6.63 2.07
N LYS A 129 16.86 -6.37 1.87
CA LYS A 129 17.87 -7.42 1.68
C LYS A 129 17.99 -8.33 2.90
N ARG A 130 17.97 -7.75 4.10
CA ARG A 130 17.96 -8.50 5.35
C ARG A 130 16.77 -9.45 5.40
N PHE A 131 15.56 -8.93 5.16
CA PHE A 131 14.36 -9.75 5.15
C PHE A 131 14.44 -10.90 4.13
N LEU A 132 14.92 -10.64 2.91
CA LEU A 132 15.10 -11.66 1.89
C LEU A 132 16.16 -12.70 2.29
N SER A 133 17.23 -12.31 2.98
CA SER A 133 18.26 -13.26 3.45
C SER A 133 17.76 -14.21 4.55
N GLU A 134 16.68 -13.83 5.24
CA GLU A 134 16.12 -14.57 6.36
C GLU A 134 14.81 -15.31 6.00
N THR A 135 14.42 -15.32 4.72
CA THR A 135 13.18 -15.93 4.21
C THR A 135 13.44 -16.61 2.87
N GLU A 136 12.61 -17.59 2.48
CA GLU A 136 12.79 -18.34 1.23
C GLU A 136 11.66 -18.14 0.22
N SER A 137 10.40 -18.12 0.67
CA SER A 137 9.22 -18.09 -0.20
C SER A 137 8.59 -16.71 -0.39
N GLU A 138 9.09 -15.71 0.32
CA GLU A 138 8.43 -14.39 0.40
C GLU A 138 8.81 -13.50 -0.78
N VAL A 139 7.80 -12.88 -1.39
CA VAL A 139 7.95 -11.92 -2.50
C VAL A 139 7.53 -10.54 -2.04
N VAL A 140 8.32 -9.52 -2.38
CA VAL A 140 8.07 -8.12 -2.01
C VAL A 140 7.72 -7.30 -3.24
N LEU A 141 6.57 -6.63 -3.21
CA LEU A 141 6.21 -5.56 -4.12
C LEU A 141 6.74 -4.23 -3.54
N LEU A 142 7.77 -3.67 -4.17
CA LEU A 142 8.36 -2.41 -3.77
C LEU A 142 7.97 -1.33 -4.78
N GLU A 143 7.10 -0.41 -4.39
CA GLU A 143 6.92 0.84 -5.11
C GLU A 143 7.98 1.84 -4.66
N MET A 144 8.77 2.29 -5.61
CA MET A 144 9.68 3.41 -5.46
C MET A 144 9.15 4.56 -6.31
N ARG A 145 8.83 5.68 -5.67
CA ARG A 145 8.23 6.84 -6.35
C ARG A 145 8.96 8.11 -5.98
N THR A 146 9.16 9.00 -6.96
CA THR A 146 9.61 10.35 -6.66
C THR A 146 8.49 11.16 -6.02
N GLU A 147 8.76 11.76 -4.87
CA GLU A 147 7.77 12.56 -4.16
C GLU A 147 7.40 13.82 -4.95
N PHE A 148 6.12 14.19 -4.90
CA PHE A 148 5.62 15.35 -5.63
C PHE A 148 6.41 16.62 -5.26
N GLY A 149 6.84 17.37 -6.28
CA GLY A 149 7.64 18.59 -6.11
C GLY A 149 9.15 18.38 -6.05
N HIS A 150 9.63 17.14 -6.00
CA HIS A 150 11.07 16.82 -5.99
C HIS A 150 11.61 16.38 -7.37
N GLY A 151 12.92 16.25 -7.48
CA GLY A 151 13.62 15.64 -8.61
C GLY A 151 13.76 14.12 -8.45
N ASP A 152 13.93 13.43 -9.59
CA ASP A 152 14.11 11.99 -9.57
C ASP A 152 15.54 11.61 -9.17
N PRO A 153 15.73 10.67 -8.24
CA PRO A 153 16.99 9.97 -8.14
C PRO A 153 17.22 9.06 -9.37
N PRO A 154 18.48 8.70 -9.68
CA PRO A 154 18.79 7.75 -10.74
C PRO A 154 18.13 6.39 -10.48
N GLY A 155 17.41 5.85 -11.48
CA GLY A 155 16.77 4.53 -11.36
C GLY A 155 17.79 3.39 -11.35
N GLU A 156 18.95 3.58 -11.96
CA GLU A 156 20.07 2.64 -12.00
C GLU A 156 20.50 2.21 -10.60
N TYR A 157 20.45 3.12 -9.64
CA TYR A 157 20.74 2.81 -8.24
C TYR A 157 19.89 1.67 -7.68
N LEU A 158 18.60 1.58 -8.07
CA LEU A 158 17.72 0.48 -7.63
C LEU A 158 18.15 -0.86 -8.22
N VAL A 159 18.63 -0.85 -9.46
CA VAL A 159 19.18 -2.03 -10.13
C VAL A 159 20.49 -2.44 -9.48
N ASP A 160 21.36 -1.48 -9.15
CA ASP A 160 22.63 -1.75 -8.48
C ASP A 160 22.42 -2.34 -7.08
N GLN A 161 21.40 -1.88 -6.34
CA GLN A 161 21.14 -2.32 -4.97
C GLN A 161 20.40 -3.65 -4.86
N LEU A 162 19.52 -3.96 -5.81
CA LEU A 162 18.60 -5.10 -5.72
C LEU A 162 18.73 -6.09 -6.89
N GLY A 163 19.63 -5.86 -7.85
CA GLY A 163 19.63 -6.48 -9.18
C GLY A 163 19.46 -8.00 -9.20
N GLU A 164 20.14 -8.74 -8.33
CA GLU A 164 20.02 -10.20 -8.24
C GLU A 164 18.63 -10.66 -7.74
N PHE A 165 17.95 -9.83 -6.96
CA PHE A 165 16.62 -10.10 -6.40
C PHE A 165 15.48 -9.61 -7.30
N LEU A 166 15.74 -8.79 -8.32
CA LEU A 166 14.69 -8.16 -9.13
C LEU A 166 13.98 -9.15 -10.05
N ILE A 167 12.67 -9.27 -9.87
CA ILE A 167 11.78 -9.89 -10.85
C ILE A 167 11.72 -8.92 -12.03
N HIS A 168 12.19 -9.33 -13.20
CA HIS A 168 12.13 -8.47 -14.39
C HIS A 168 10.69 -8.35 -14.89
N GLN A 169 10.41 -7.26 -15.60
CA GLN A 169 9.12 -7.05 -16.24
C GLN A 169 8.77 -8.19 -17.20
N ASP A 170 7.71 -8.91 -16.86
CA ASP A 170 7.09 -9.92 -17.72
C ASP A 170 5.61 -10.01 -17.32
N ASP A 171 4.69 -9.59 -18.20
CA ASP A 171 3.26 -9.64 -17.93
C ASP A 171 2.75 -11.06 -17.60
N ARG A 172 3.49 -12.10 -17.97
CA ARG A 172 3.15 -13.49 -17.61
C ARG A 172 3.34 -13.77 -16.13
N VAL A 173 4.06 -12.93 -15.38
CA VAL A 173 4.27 -13.07 -13.93
C VAL A 173 2.95 -13.18 -13.17
N PHE A 174 1.91 -12.47 -13.59
CA PHE A 174 0.58 -12.57 -12.95
C PHE A 174 -0.02 -13.99 -13.02
N GLN A 175 0.39 -14.80 -14.01
CA GLN A 175 -0.05 -16.18 -14.18
C GLN A 175 0.97 -17.21 -13.65
N LYS A 176 2.15 -16.76 -13.20
CA LYS A 176 3.16 -17.63 -12.58
C LYS A 176 2.78 -17.94 -11.14
N THR A 177 3.23 -19.09 -10.67
CA THR A 177 3.16 -19.46 -9.25
C THR A 177 4.24 -18.70 -8.47
N LEU A 178 4.10 -18.62 -7.15
CA LEU A 178 5.17 -18.07 -6.30
C LEU A 178 6.46 -18.88 -6.42
N ALA A 179 6.38 -20.21 -6.56
CA ALA A 179 7.52 -21.08 -6.76
C ALA A 179 8.35 -20.69 -8.00
N ASP A 180 7.69 -20.29 -9.09
CA ASP A 180 8.35 -19.84 -10.33
C ASP A 180 9.15 -18.54 -10.14
N LEU A 181 8.88 -17.78 -9.07
CA LEU A 181 9.54 -16.52 -8.78
C LEU A 181 10.69 -16.66 -7.79
N LEU A 182 10.88 -17.78 -7.09
CA LEU A 182 11.76 -17.80 -5.90
C LEU A 182 13.24 -17.46 -6.16
N LEU A 183 13.70 -17.56 -7.41
CA LEU A 183 15.03 -17.07 -7.81
C LEU A 183 15.19 -15.55 -7.65
N ARG A 184 14.11 -14.78 -7.82
CA ARG A 184 14.06 -13.31 -7.79
C ARG A 184 12.79 -12.87 -7.08
N ARG A 185 12.92 -12.23 -5.93
CA ARG A 185 11.81 -12.05 -4.99
C ARG A 185 11.35 -10.61 -4.80
N VAL A 186 11.83 -9.67 -5.61
CA VAL A 186 11.42 -8.26 -5.55
C VAL A 186 10.81 -7.79 -6.86
N MET A 187 9.53 -7.45 -6.85
CA MET A 187 8.87 -6.70 -7.92
C MET A 187 9.01 -5.21 -7.61
N CYS A 188 10.02 -4.55 -8.19
CA CYS A 188 10.26 -3.12 -7.95
C CYS A 188 9.58 -2.26 -9.03
N VAL A 189 8.52 -1.55 -8.68
CA VAL A 189 7.85 -0.57 -9.55
C VAL A 189 8.50 0.80 -9.37
N TRP A 190 9.11 1.32 -10.43
CA TRP A 190 9.74 2.65 -10.42
C TRP A 190 8.83 3.69 -11.06
N LYS A 191 8.48 4.73 -10.30
CA LYS A 191 7.60 5.83 -10.71
C LYS A 191 8.34 7.18 -10.65
N PRO A 192 9.20 7.49 -11.64
CA PRO A 192 9.81 8.81 -11.76
C PRO A 192 8.76 9.86 -12.18
N MET A 193 9.06 11.12 -11.91
CA MET A 193 8.23 12.28 -12.27
C MET A 193 8.70 12.99 -13.55
N LYS A 194 10.01 13.09 -13.76
CA LYS A 194 10.66 13.84 -14.84
C LYS A 194 11.47 12.93 -15.77
N SER A 195 12.12 11.90 -15.23
CA SER A 195 12.88 10.91 -15.99
C SER A 195 11.94 10.00 -16.80
N PRO A 196 12.42 9.44 -17.93
CA PRO A 196 11.66 8.47 -18.69
C PRO A 196 11.28 7.25 -17.84
N SER A 197 10.07 6.73 -18.05
CA SER A 197 9.66 5.45 -17.47
C SER A 197 10.60 4.32 -17.94
N PRO A 198 10.80 3.27 -17.10
CA PRO A 198 11.52 2.07 -17.52
C PRO A 198 10.98 1.50 -18.84
N LYS A 199 11.85 0.89 -19.65
CA LYS A 199 11.39 0.18 -20.85
C LYS A 199 10.80 -1.17 -20.46
N ARG A 200 9.83 -1.67 -21.23
CA ARG A 200 9.29 -3.02 -21.03
C ARG A 200 10.41 -4.06 -21.15
N GLY A 201 10.39 -5.05 -20.26
CA GLY A 201 11.44 -6.07 -20.15
C GLY A 201 12.62 -5.70 -19.26
N ASN A 202 12.71 -4.45 -18.78
CA ASN A 202 13.76 -4.03 -17.84
C ASN A 202 13.57 -4.67 -16.44
N PRO A 203 14.62 -4.62 -15.59
CA PRO A 203 14.53 -5.07 -14.20
C PRO A 203 13.51 -4.31 -13.35
N LEU A 204 13.35 -3.01 -13.57
CA LEU A 204 12.38 -2.16 -12.85
C LEU A 204 11.07 -2.12 -13.61
N TRP A 205 9.94 -2.27 -12.92
CA TRP A 205 8.59 -2.24 -13.46
C TRP A 205 8.09 -0.82 -13.71
N VAL A 206 7.25 -0.66 -14.74
CA VAL A 206 6.64 0.63 -15.08
C VAL A 206 5.43 0.92 -14.20
N ALA A 207 5.09 2.21 -14.06
CA ALA A 207 4.03 2.67 -13.17
C ALA A 207 2.66 2.01 -13.45
N GLU A 208 2.38 1.64 -14.69
CA GLU A 208 1.11 1.07 -15.13
C GLU A 208 0.83 -0.33 -14.57
N HIS A 209 1.86 -1.02 -14.06
CA HIS A 209 1.74 -2.33 -13.39
C HIS A 209 1.28 -2.23 -11.93
N LEU A 210 1.29 -1.03 -11.34
CA LEU A 210 0.71 -0.77 -10.01
C LEU A 210 -0.16 0.50 -10.07
N ARG A 211 -1.47 0.30 -10.20
CA ARG A 211 -2.45 1.38 -10.32
C ARG A 211 -3.17 1.63 -9.00
N ASP A 212 -3.60 2.87 -8.81
CA ASP A 212 -4.39 3.30 -7.67
C ASP A 212 -5.26 4.51 -8.06
N ASP A 213 -6.35 4.69 -7.33
CA ASP A 213 -7.20 5.88 -7.40
C ASP A 213 -7.11 6.61 -6.05
N TRP A 214 -6.12 7.48 -5.90
CA TRP A 214 -5.99 8.28 -4.68
C TRP A 214 -7.16 9.26 -4.53
N ILE A 215 -7.62 9.42 -3.29
CA ILE A 215 -8.75 10.28 -2.93
C ILE A 215 -8.32 11.12 -1.74
N ASP A 216 -8.32 12.43 -1.92
CA ASP A 216 -7.99 13.40 -0.89
C ASP A 216 -9.23 13.68 -0.02
N THR A 217 -9.30 13.02 1.13
CA THR A 217 -10.40 13.23 2.08
C THR A 217 -10.02 12.76 3.49
N ASP A 218 -10.49 13.45 4.52
CA ASP A 218 -10.43 13.01 5.93
C ASP A 218 -11.71 12.26 6.38
N LEU A 219 -12.68 12.09 5.48
CA LEU A 219 -13.98 11.47 5.76
C LEU A 219 -13.92 9.96 5.46
N PRO A 220 -14.03 9.11 6.49
CA PRO A 220 -13.72 7.68 6.32
C PRO A 220 -14.77 6.95 5.49
N TRP A 221 -16.07 7.23 5.65
CA TRP A 221 -17.12 6.65 4.80
C TRP A 221 -16.98 7.10 3.33
N THR A 222 -16.63 8.37 3.10
CA THR A 222 -16.40 8.88 1.73
C THR A 222 -15.24 8.15 1.07
N LYS A 223 -14.14 7.94 1.80
CA LYS A 223 -13.00 7.15 1.32
C LYS A 223 -13.39 5.70 1.06
N PHE A 224 -14.09 5.06 2.00
CA PHE A 224 -14.54 3.67 1.89
C PHE A 224 -15.40 3.42 0.65
N GLU A 225 -16.48 4.19 0.46
CA GLU A 225 -17.37 4.02 -0.69
C GLU A 225 -16.70 4.41 -2.02
N SER A 226 -15.84 5.43 -2.01
CA SER A 226 -15.09 5.79 -3.21
C SER A 226 -14.15 4.66 -3.61
N ASN A 227 -13.35 4.12 -2.68
CA ASN A 227 -12.49 2.95 -2.90
C ASN A 227 -13.31 1.76 -3.42
N MET A 228 -14.48 1.49 -2.85
CA MET A 228 -15.37 0.42 -3.28
C MET A 228 -15.84 0.61 -4.72
N ARG A 229 -16.21 1.84 -5.10
CA ARG A 229 -16.62 2.20 -6.46
C ARG A 229 -15.48 2.09 -7.47
N HIS A 230 -14.27 2.57 -7.13
CA HIS A 230 -13.11 2.49 -8.02
C HIS A 230 -12.67 1.03 -8.21
N MET A 231 -12.66 0.24 -7.14
CA MET A 231 -12.40 -1.20 -7.22
C MET A 231 -13.46 -1.91 -8.08
N GLY A 232 -14.75 -1.62 -7.91
CA GLY A 232 -15.82 -2.24 -8.71
C GLY A 232 -15.73 -1.97 -10.23
N ARG A 233 -15.00 -0.93 -10.63
CA ARG A 233 -14.73 -0.58 -12.05
C ARG A 233 -13.51 -1.29 -12.62
N GLN A 234 -12.67 -1.91 -11.79
CA GLN A 234 -11.50 -2.64 -12.27
C GLN A 234 -11.93 -3.92 -12.98
N GLU A 235 -11.09 -4.38 -13.90
CA GLU A 235 -11.23 -5.71 -14.49
C GLU A 235 -10.92 -6.80 -13.44
N PRO A 236 -11.49 -8.01 -13.58
CA PRO A 236 -11.13 -9.16 -12.75
C PRO A 236 -9.63 -9.45 -12.80
N VAL A 237 -9.07 -9.99 -11.71
CA VAL A 237 -7.62 -10.27 -11.60
C VAL A 237 -7.10 -11.15 -12.74
N SER A 238 -7.93 -12.07 -13.24
CA SER A 238 -7.58 -13.01 -14.31
C SER A 238 -7.47 -12.36 -15.69
N ALA A 239 -8.01 -11.16 -15.87
CA ALA A 239 -7.98 -10.42 -17.14
C ALA A 239 -6.93 -9.31 -17.17
N ARG A 240 -6.51 -8.81 -15.99
CA ARG A 240 -5.58 -7.69 -15.89
C ARG A 240 -4.13 -8.13 -15.74
N LYS A 241 -3.23 -7.26 -16.18
CA LYS A 241 -1.77 -7.41 -16.11
C LYS A 241 -1.14 -6.34 -15.21
N TYR A 242 -1.85 -5.99 -14.15
CA TYR A 242 -1.42 -4.99 -13.17
C TYR A 242 -2.02 -5.31 -11.80
N SER A 243 -1.30 -4.92 -10.76
CA SER A 243 -1.82 -4.86 -9.40
C SER A 243 -2.62 -3.58 -9.22
N TYR A 244 -3.77 -3.68 -8.55
CA TYR A 244 -4.58 -2.53 -8.18
C TYR A 244 -4.50 -2.33 -6.67
N ARG A 245 -4.00 -1.18 -6.23
CA ARG A 245 -3.91 -0.81 -4.82
C ARG A 245 -5.17 -0.08 -4.40
N VAL A 246 -5.79 -0.60 -3.34
CA VAL A 246 -6.80 0.12 -2.56
C VAL A 246 -6.08 0.78 -1.38
N GLU A 247 -5.97 2.10 -1.41
CA GLU A 247 -5.35 2.84 -0.32
C GLU A 247 -6.37 3.11 0.80
N ASN A 248 -6.24 2.37 1.91
CA ASN A 248 -7.12 2.48 3.08
C ASN A 248 -6.59 3.47 4.13
N THR A 249 -6.24 4.68 3.67
CA THR A 249 -5.88 5.82 4.55
C THR A 249 -6.69 7.05 4.16
N VAL A 250 -6.89 7.94 5.13
CA VAL A 250 -7.53 9.24 4.96
C VAL A 250 -6.52 10.35 5.26
N THR A 251 -6.67 11.48 4.57
CA THR A 251 -5.70 12.57 4.56
C THR A 251 -6.22 13.74 5.39
N PRO A 252 -5.44 14.29 6.35
CA PRO A 252 -5.80 15.52 7.06
C PRO A 252 -6.14 16.65 6.08
N GLN A 253 -7.23 17.38 6.36
CA GLN A 253 -7.69 18.49 5.53
C GLN A 253 -7.38 19.83 6.19
N THR A 254 -7.09 20.85 5.38
CA THR A 254 -6.64 22.16 5.89
C THR A 254 -7.71 22.96 6.62
N ASP A 255 -8.97 22.58 6.45
CA ASP A 255 -10.16 23.20 7.01
C ASP A 255 -10.59 22.58 8.36
N TYR A 256 -9.83 21.62 8.91
CA TYR A 256 -10.13 20.94 10.18
C TYR A 256 -8.92 20.97 11.14
N PRO A 257 -9.12 21.25 12.45
CA PRO A 257 -8.02 21.49 13.38
C PRO A 257 -7.21 20.24 13.77
N VAL A 258 -7.62 19.04 13.36
CA VAL A 258 -6.84 17.81 13.58
C VAL A 258 -5.96 17.55 12.38
N TRP A 259 -4.69 17.90 12.53
CA TRP A 259 -3.67 17.78 11.49
C TRP A 259 -2.80 16.52 11.65
N SER A 260 -2.87 15.87 12.80
CA SER A 260 -2.08 14.67 13.03
C SER A 260 -2.52 13.56 12.08
N VAL A 261 -1.58 13.07 11.25
CA VAL A 261 -1.83 12.00 10.28
C VAL A 261 -2.40 10.79 11.00
N TRP A 262 -1.77 10.37 12.10
CA TRP A 262 -2.22 9.20 12.87
C TRP A 262 -3.68 9.33 13.33
N GLN A 263 -4.06 10.46 13.95
CA GLN A 263 -5.43 10.66 14.44
C GLN A 263 -6.48 10.67 13.32
N VAL A 264 -6.10 11.11 12.12
CA VAL A 264 -7.00 11.10 10.96
C VAL A 264 -7.09 9.70 10.40
N THR A 265 -5.96 9.01 10.20
CA THR A 265 -5.93 7.68 9.58
C THR A 265 -6.58 6.58 10.45
N GLU A 266 -6.51 6.68 11.78
CA GLU A 266 -7.19 5.75 12.70
C GLU A 266 -8.72 5.67 12.45
N ARG A 267 -9.32 6.69 11.84
CA ARG A 267 -10.75 6.70 11.48
C ARG A 267 -11.14 5.59 10.49
N ILE A 268 -10.20 5.07 9.70
CA ILE A 268 -10.47 4.05 8.67
C ILE A 268 -9.66 2.76 8.83
N HIS A 269 -8.56 2.78 9.59
CA HIS A 269 -7.64 1.64 9.74
C HIS A 269 -8.34 0.33 10.15
N GLY A 270 -9.28 0.40 11.10
CA GLY A 270 -9.99 -0.78 11.61
C GLY A 270 -10.94 -1.46 10.62
N TYR A 271 -11.18 -0.87 9.44
CA TYR A 271 -12.21 -1.33 8.49
C TYR A 271 -11.66 -2.08 7.28
N ALA A 272 -10.38 -2.44 7.23
CA ALA A 272 -9.80 -3.18 6.09
C ALA A 272 -10.48 -4.54 5.85
N ARG A 273 -10.80 -5.27 6.93
CA ARG A 273 -11.54 -6.55 6.85
C ARG A 273 -12.98 -6.35 6.40
N LEU A 274 -13.66 -5.33 6.93
CA LEU A 274 -14.98 -4.92 6.46
C LEU A 274 -14.97 -4.59 4.97
N PHE A 275 -13.95 -3.87 4.50
CA PHE A 275 -13.82 -3.54 3.08
C PHE A 275 -13.76 -4.80 2.21
N MET A 276 -12.97 -5.80 2.59
CA MET A 276 -12.92 -7.08 1.89
C MET A 276 -14.25 -7.85 1.94
N ALA A 277 -14.93 -7.87 3.09
CA ALA A 277 -16.26 -8.47 3.22
C ALA A 277 -17.29 -7.80 2.30
N GLN A 278 -17.30 -6.47 2.27
CA GLN A 278 -18.20 -5.70 1.42
C GLN A 278 -17.87 -5.85 -0.08
N ALA A 279 -16.59 -5.95 -0.43
CA ALA A 279 -16.17 -6.24 -1.80
C ALA A 279 -16.75 -7.57 -2.29
N VAL A 280 -16.63 -8.62 -1.49
CA VAL A 280 -17.18 -9.95 -1.81
C VAL A 280 -18.71 -9.89 -1.87
N ALA A 281 -19.37 -9.27 -0.88
CA ALA A 281 -20.82 -9.14 -0.83
C ALA A 281 -21.41 -8.37 -2.03
N ARG A 282 -20.67 -7.39 -2.57
CA ARG A 282 -21.06 -6.60 -3.76
C ARG A 282 -20.65 -7.25 -5.09
N GLY A 283 -20.11 -8.47 -5.08
CA GLY A 283 -19.71 -9.19 -6.30
C GLY A 283 -18.39 -8.70 -6.91
N PHE A 284 -17.50 -8.13 -6.10
CA PHE A 284 -16.18 -7.63 -6.51
C PHE A 284 -15.01 -8.51 -6.02
N GLY A 285 -15.29 -9.69 -5.46
CA GLY A 285 -14.25 -10.59 -4.93
C GLY A 285 -13.23 -11.02 -5.99
N ASP A 286 -13.65 -11.17 -7.24
CA ASP A 286 -12.81 -11.48 -8.40
C ASP A 286 -11.81 -10.37 -8.77
N ARG A 287 -11.92 -9.18 -8.17
CA ARG A 287 -11.03 -8.03 -8.37
C ARG A 287 -10.01 -7.83 -7.23
N LEU A 288 -10.22 -8.49 -6.08
CA LEU A 288 -9.32 -8.45 -4.91
C LEU A 288 -8.14 -9.43 -5.08
N GLY A 289 -8.45 -10.69 -5.37
CA GLY A 289 -7.51 -11.81 -5.47
C GLY A 289 -8.29 -13.07 -5.87
N GLY A 290 -7.80 -13.79 -6.87
CA GLY A 290 -8.50 -14.88 -7.51
C GLY A 290 -8.72 -16.11 -6.63
N GLY A 291 -9.94 -16.26 -6.12
CA GLY A 291 -10.49 -17.49 -5.54
C GLY A 291 -11.90 -17.79 -6.06
N GLY A 292 -12.10 -17.67 -7.38
CA GLY A 292 -13.37 -18.03 -8.04
C GLY A 292 -13.29 -19.39 -8.71
N LYS A 293 -14.14 -20.31 -8.25
CA LYS A 293 -14.44 -21.70 -8.69
C LYS A 293 -13.82 -22.80 -7.84
N LYS A 294 -14.65 -23.35 -6.94
CA LYS A 294 -14.79 -24.81 -6.88
C LYS A 294 -15.56 -25.26 -8.11
#